data_AF-A0A9X0LBR6-F1
#
_entry.id   AF-A0A9X0LBR6-F1
#
_cell.length_a   1.000
_cell.length_b   1.000
_cell.length_c   1.000
_cell.angle_alpha   90.00
_cell.angle_beta   90.00
_cell.angle_gamma   90.00
#
_symmetry.space_group_name_H-M   'P 1'
#
loop_
_entity.id
_entity.type
_entity.pdbx_description
1 polymer ?
#
loop_
_entity_poly.entity_id
_entity_poly.type
_entity_poly.pdbx_seq_one_letter_code
_entity_poly.pdbx_strand_id
1 'polypeptide(L)'
;MTQPLAFAARFTRAVLVHDPGRLLVTTTTLSPGETPGLDEPRDRSAPLLPAAHVLEALAQGWAALTGHRGPPVFEAVEFGAPLVVGEDVVRLRLTAAAEPVANAVVVTLRGEHRGRQVTYAHARLRHPGAGRSAVPASAVPSAAGLPVPTALPVPPVRVGGLAPYRPPRAFFIEAGASGRRLRYREITASGCVLELTAGDAVGSLAAVAGPLVLGDPGVRDAFLRALHPWAPDTVLQPLGVDRIWLAGAGPYEHVTLRATRRVEDDDVHRFDLETLAGGRIVERWTGLRLRPLPVRRATGPWPAQVLGPYLRRRLAALTAHDVAAVLEPGLRRGWRRQHTALAVSRLLGDGTTVRYRRDGRPEVGGGWWISAAHGAGHTLAVAARTPVGCDLETVVERTPVEWRQLLGAHHALAELIVAETGESPHRAGTRVWSALESLHKVGVTAFTPLTYDRDTSDGWLLFSAGGWRVSTCATGLRGGPDELVVAVAARHQPTSG
;
A
#
# COMPACT_ATOMS: atom_id res chain seq x y z
N MET A 1 42.26 -20.70 20.20
CA MET A 1 41.28 -21.59 19.54
C MET A 1 39.92 -20.93 19.66
N THR A 2 39.30 -20.58 18.53
CA THR A 2 37.94 -20.00 18.50
C THR A 2 36.92 -21.07 18.89
N GLN A 3 36.16 -20.83 19.96
CA GLN A 3 35.09 -21.74 20.38
C GLN A 3 34.03 -21.81 19.27
N PRO A 4 33.54 -23.02 18.90
CA PRO A 4 32.55 -23.16 17.83
C PRO A 4 31.25 -22.42 18.18
N LEU A 5 30.63 -21.81 17.17
CA LEU A 5 29.33 -21.13 17.35
C LEU A 5 28.24 -22.13 17.74
N ALA A 6 27.38 -21.73 18.66
CA ALA A 6 26.19 -22.50 19.04
C ALA A 6 25.15 -22.58 17.89
N PHE A 7 25.22 -21.65 16.94
CA PHE A 7 24.33 -21.55 15.79
C PHE A 7 25.11 -21.02 14.57
N ALA A 8 25.27 -21.88 13.55
CA ALA A 8 25.91 -21.54 12.29
C ALA A 8 24.87 -21.50 11.16
N ALA A 9 24.69 -20.34 10.55
CA ALA A 9 23.76 -20.09 9.45
C ALA A 9 24.38 -19.17 8.39
N ARG A 10 23.63 -18.83 7.33
CA ARG A 10 24.12 -18.08 6.16
C ARG A 10 24.90 -16.82 6.55
N PHE A 11 24.41 -16.04 7.50
CA PHE A 11 25.02 -14.77 7.91
C PHE A 11 26.03 -14.89 9.06
N THR A 12 26.14 -16.07 9.69
CA THR A 12 27.01 -16.29 10.85
C THR A 12 28.12 -17.31 10.62
N ARG A 13 28.21 -17.91 9.42
CA ARG A 13 29.17 -18.96 9.10
C ARG A 13 30.64 -18.52 9.15
N ALA A 14 30.98 -17.35 8.61
CA ALA A 14 32.36 -16.87 8.60
C ALA A 14 32.60 -15.87 9.74
N VAL A 15 33.18 -16.37 10.83
CA VAL A 15 33.46 -15.60 12.05
C VAL A 15 34.77 -14.84 11.92
N LEU A 16 34.72 -13.54 12.22
CA LEU A 16 35.90 -12.67 12.34
C LEU A 16 36.31 -12.48 13.80
N VAL A 17 35.33 -12.30 14.69
CA VAL A 17 35.53 -12.12 16.14
C VAL A 17 34.41 -12.85 16.88
N HIS A 18 34.74 -13.56 17.95
CA HIS A 18 33.75 -14.19 18.82
C HIS A 18 34.25 -14.17 20.27
N ASP A 19 33.60 -13.34 21.09
CA ASP A 19 33.64 -13.34 22.55
C ASP A 19 32.27 -13.86 23.05
N PRO A 20 32.18 -15.14 23.47
CA PRO A 20 30.93 -15.79 23.79
C PRO A 20 30.04 -14.98 24.75
N GLY A 21 28.78 -14.78 24.35
CA GLY A 21 27.81 -14.02 25.13
C GLY A 21 28.06 -12.51 25.22
N ARG A 22 29.13 -11.97 24.62
CA ARG A 22 29.47 -10.53 24.66
C ARG A 22 29.54 -9.89 23.28
N LEU A 23 30.29 -10.48 22.35
CA LEU A 23 30.51 -9.92 21.01
C LEU A 23 30.65 -11.01 19.95
N LEU A 24 29.95 -10.84 18.83
CA LEU A 24 30.12 -11.64 17.64
C LEU A 24 30.23 -10.72 16.42
N VAL A 25 31.27 -10.92 15.62
CA VAL A 25 31.45 -10.25 14.33
C VAL A 25 31.65 -11.30 13.26
N THR A 26 30.80 -11.30 12.25
CA THR A 26 30.85 -12.23 11.13
C THR A 26 30.88 -11.46 9.81
N THR A 27 31.34 -12.12 8.76
CA THR A 27 31.32 -11.59 7.40
C THR A 27 30.53 -12.54 6.51
N THR A 28 29.88 -11.98 5.50
CA THR A 28 29.32 -12.76 4.40
C THR A 28 29.44 -11.97 3.11
N THR A 29 29.28 -12.63 1.98
CA THR A 29 29.14 -12.00 0.67
C THR A 29 27.76 -12.29 0.11
N LEU A 30 27.21 -11.33 -0.62
CA LEU A 30 26.03 -11.51 -1.47
C LEU A 30 26.45 -11.32 -2.92
N SER A 31 26.23 -12.36 -3.73
CA SER A 31 26.52 -12.34 -5.16
C SER A 31 25.26 -12.02 -5.99
N PRO A 32 25.41 -11.47 -7.21
CA PRO A 32 24.30 -11.33 -8.14
C PRO A 32 23.65 -12.71 -8.38
N GLY A 33 22.33 -12.81 -8.17
CA GLY A 33 21.56 -14.07 -8.30
C GLY A 33 21.30 -14.83 -7.00
N GLU A 34 21.92 -14.46 -5.86
CA GLU A 34 21.57 -15.01 -4.54
C GLU A 34 20.36 -14.32 -3.89
N THR A 35 19.92 -13.19 -4.46
CA THR A 35 18.74 -12.44 -4.03
C THR A 35 17.48 -12.97 -4.73
N PRO A 36 16.42 -13.37 -4.01
CA PRO A 36 15.18 -13.84 -4.61
C PRO A 36 14.51 -12.75 -5.43
N GLY A 37 14.10 -13.11 -6.65
CA GLY A 37 12.84 -12.71 -7.27
C GLY A 37 12.48 -11.23 -7.20
N LEU A 38 13.16 -10.41 -7.98
CA LEU A 38 12.71 -9.06 -8.32
C LEU A 38 12.33 -8.97 -9.80
N ASP A 39 11.46 -9.88 -10.23
CA ASP A 39 10.82 -9.78 -11.55
C ASP A 39 9.49 -9.04 -11.41
N GLU A 40 9.54 -7.71 -11.30
CA GLU A 40 8.62 -6.89 -12.08
C GLU A 40 9.40 -5.70 -12.69
N PRO A 41 9.32 -5.52 -14.02
CA PRO A 41 10.14 -4.55 -14.72
C PRO A 41 9.49 -3.17 -14.73
N ARG A 42 10.30 -2.14 -14.44
CA ARG A 42 10.45 -0.86 -15.18
C ARG A 42 10.76 0.29 -14.23
N ASP A 43 12.03 0.36 -13.83
CA ASP A 43 12.96 1.45 -14.16
C ASP A 43 14.06 1.57 -13.06
N ARG A 44 15.27 1.13 -13.45
CA ARG A 44 16.62 1.32 -12.87
C ARG A 44 16.81 1.38 -11.34
N SER A 45 17.29 0.28 -10.74
CA SER A 45 18.73 0.01 -10.52
C SER A 45 18.94 -1.09 -9.46
N ALA A 46 19.27 -2.30 -9.93
CA ALA A 46 19.79 -3.45 -9.19
C ALA A 46 18.91 -4.11 -8.08
N PRO A 47 18.97 -5.44 -7.94
CA PRO A 47 18.17 -6.16 -6.95
C PRO A 47 18.45 -5.66 -5.52
N LEU A 48 17.39 -5.26 -4.82
CA LEU A 48 17.45 -4.86 -3.40
C LEU A 48 17.29 -6.09 -2.51
N LEU A 49 18.12 -6.24 -1.47
CA LEU A 49 17.85 -7.26 -0.44
C LEU A 49 16.56 -6.89 0.31
N PRO A 50 15.51 -7.73 0.32
CA PRO A 50 14.26 -7.38 0.97
C PRO A 50 14.41 -7.25 2.49
N ALA A 51 13.65 -6.34 3.10
CA ALA A 51 13.67 -6.08 4.55
C ALA A 51 13.45 -7.36 5.39
N ALA A 52 12.61 -8.29 4.91
CA ALA A 52 12.38 -9.58 5.56
C ALA A 52 13.66 -10.41 5.74
N HIS A 53 14.56 -10.37 4.76
CA HIS A 53 15.83 -11.09 4.80
C HIS A 53 16.87 -10.40 5.69
N VAL A 54 16.82 -9.08 5.74
CA VAL A 54 17.61 -8.30 6.70
C VAL A 54 17.20 -8.65 8.14
N LEU A 55 15.90 -8.75 8.43
CA LEU A 55 15.40 -9.20 9.73
C LEU A 55 15.91 -10.60 10.10
N GLU A 56 15.88 -11.53 9.16
CA GLU A 56 16.43 -12.88 9.36
C GLU A 56 17.94 -12.84 9.64
N ALA A 57 18.72 -12.02 8.92
CA ALA A 57 20.15 -11.85 9.19
C ALA A 57 20.42 -11.33 10.61
N LEU A 58 19.65 -10.34 11.08
CA LEU A 58 19.74 -9.82 12.44
C LEU A 58 19.39 -10.90 13.49
N ALA A 59 18.35 -11.70 13.23
CA ALA A 59 17.94 -12.81 14.09
C ALA A 59 19.03 -13.90 14.19
N GLN A 60 19.68 -14.24 13.07
CA GLN A 60 20.78 -15.21 13.06
C GLN A 60 21.97 -14.72 13.90
N GLY A 61 22.31 -13.44 13.83
CA GLY A 61 23.36 -12.85 14.68
C GLY A 61 23.05 -12.95 16.17
N TRP A 62 21.79 -12.67 16.54
CA TRP A 62 21.32 -12.85 17.91
C TRP A 62 21.36 -14.31 18.37
N ALA A 63 20.88 -15.24 17.53
CA ALA A 63 20.89 -16.67 17.83
C ALA A 63 22.32 -17.21 17.99
N ALA A 64 23.25 -16.76 17.15
CA ALA A 64 24.66 -17.16 17.21
C ALA A 64 25.38 -16.62 18.45
N LEU A 65 25.06 -15.41 18.92
CA LEU A 65 25.67 -14.85 20.13
C LEU A 65 25.08 -15.45 21.42
N THR A 66 23.75 -15.64 21.47
CA THR A 66 23.03 -16.06 22.67
C THR A 66 22.87 -17.58 22.80
N GLY A 67 23.02 -18.32 21.70
CA GLY A 67 22.70 -19.74 21.62
C GLY A 67 21.21 -20.07 21.58
N HIS A 68 20.32 -19.06 21.63
CA HIS A 68 18.88 -19.30 21.59
C HIS A 68 18.39 -19.56 20.16
N ARG A 69 17.52 -20.56 20.01
CA ARG A 69 17.06 -21.04 18.70
C ARG A 69 15.66 -20.56 18.29
N GLY A 70 14.88 -20.04 19.22
CA GLY A 70 13.57 -19.44 18.95
C GLY A 70 13.67 -18.00 18.41
N PRO A 71 12.56 -17.42 17.94
CA PRO A 71 12.58 -16.04 17.47
C PRO A 71 12.76 -15.05 18.63
N PRO A 72 13.64 -14.04 18.48
CA PRO A 72 13.74 -12.95 19.44
C PRO A 72 12.55 -11.98 19.34
N VAL A 73 12.40 -11.14 20.36
CA VAL A 73 11.62 -9.91 20.24
C VAL A 73 12.53 -8.83 19.67
N PHE A 74 12.14 -8.24 18.54
CA PHE A 74 12.82 -7.06 18.00
C PHE A 74 12.23 -5.80 18.63
N GLU A 75 13.10 -4.86 18.96
CA GLU A 75 12.80 -3.51 19.39
C GLU A 75 13.64 -2.53 18.56
N ALA A 76 13.05 -1.37 18.23
CA ALA A 76 13.73 -0.28 17.52
C ALA A 76 14.49 -0.77 16.27
N VAL A 77 13.78 -1.49 15.39
CA VAL A 77 14.33 -1.85 14.08
C VAL A 77 14.43 -0.59 13.24
N GLU A 78 15.61 -0.34 12.68
CA GLU A 78 15.87 0.74 11.74
C GLU A 78 16.49 0.17 10.47
N PHE A 79 15.89 0.49 9.33
CA PHE A 79 16.42 0.21 8.00
C PHE A 79 17.13 1.46 7.51
N GLY A 80 18.43 1.33 7.21
CA GLY A 80 19.25 2.41 6.69
C GLY A 80 19.11 2.54 5.17
N ALA A 81 20.23 2.73 4.48
CA ALA A 81 20.22 2.79 3.02
C ALA A 81 19.72 1.43 2.45
N PRO A 82 18.93 1.44 1.36
CA PRO A 82 18.59 0.21 0.66
C PRO A 82 19.84 -0.55 0.22
N LEU A 83 19.90 -1.86 0.50
CA LEU A 83 21.01 -2.71 0.05
C LEU A 83 20.81 -3.09 -1.41
N VAL A 84 21.48 -2.37 -2.32
CA VAL A 84 21.47 -2.61 -3.76
C VAL A 84 22.59 -3.61 -4.11
N VAL A 85 22.21 -4.80 -4.58
CA VAL A 85 23.15 -5.80 -5.12
C VAL A 85 23.24 -5.58 -6.62
N GLY A 86 24.31 -4.94 -7.07
CA GLY A 86 24.58 -4.73 -8.50
C GLY A 86 25.05 -6.00 -9.21
N GLU A 87 25.87 -5.82 -10.23
CA GLU A 87 26.63 -6.92 -10.85
C GLU A 87 27.82 -7.35 -9.99
N ASP A 88 28.14 -6.59 -8.94
CA ASP A 88 29.27 -6.85 -8.04
C ASP A 88 28.85 -7.65 -6.80
N VAL A 89 29.81 -8.42 -6.28
CA VAL A 89 29.68 -9.09 -4.99
C VAL A 89 29.73 -8.07 -3.86
N VAL A 90 28.69 -8.01 -3.03
CA VAL A 90 28.64 -7.12 -1.87
C VAL A 90 29.13 -7.84 -0.62
N ARG A 91 30.14 -7.30 0.05
CA ARG A 91 30.59 -7.79 1.35
C ARG A 91 29.78 -7.15 2.48
N LEU A 92 29.22 -8.01 3.33
CA LEU A 92 28.46 -7.63 4.51
C LEU A 92 29.18 -8.06 5.78
N ARG A 93 29.01 -7.26 6.83
CA ARG A 93 29.49 -7.51 8.18
C ARG A 93 28.31 -7.44 9.14
N LEU A 94 28.09 -8.53 9.85
CA LEU A 94 27.10 -8.61 10.91
C LEU A 94 27.83 -8.48 12.25
N THR A 95 27.35 -7.61 13.12
CA THR A 95 27.89 -7.43 14.47
C THR A 95 26.76 -7.59 15.47
N ALA A 96 26.89 -8.53 16.39
CA ALA A 96 25.98 -8.73 17.52
C ALA A 96 26.76 -8.44 18.80
N ALA A 97 26.29 -7.47 19.60
CA ALA A 97 26.91 -7.07 20.85
C ALA A 97 25.89 -7.11 21.98
N ALA A 98 26.24 -7.79 23.08
CA ALA A 98 25.37 -7.83 24.25
C ALA A 98 25.35 -6.47 24.95
N GLU A 99 24.17 -6.08 25.42
CA GLU A 99 23.94 -4.96 26.33
C GLU A 99 23.54 -5.52 27.71
N PRO A 100 24.50 -5.76 28.63
CA PRO A 100 24.25 -6.52 29.85
C PRO A 100 23.18 -5.90 30.77
N VAL A 101 23.21 -4.59 30.95
CA VAL A 101 22.25 -3.83 31.78
C VAL A 101 20.82 -3.94 31.23
N ALA A 102 20.72 -4.15 29.93
CA ALA A 102 19.51 -4.06 29.14
C ALA A 102 18.88 -5.45 28.84
N ASN A 103 19.60 -6.53 29.20
CA ASN A 103 19.31 -7.91 28.82
C ASN A 103 18.90 -8.04 27.34
N ALA A 104 19.67 -7.39 26.48
CA ALA A 104 19.42 -7.29 25.05
C ALA A 104 20.72 -7.49 24.28
N VAL A 105 20.59 -7.68 22.97
CA VAL A 105 21.71 -7.67 22.03
C VAL A 105 21.38 -6.67 20.95
N VAL A 106 22.30 -5.76 20.68
CA VAL A 106 22.21 -4.91 19.49
C VAL A 106 22.88 -5.64 18.36
N VAL A 107 22.12 -5.86 17.28
CA VAL A 107 22.63 -6.47 16.06
C VAL A 107 22.60 -5.43 14.95
N THR A 108 23.73 -5.27 14.27
CA THR A 108 23.90 -4.32 13.17
C THR A 108 24.40 -5.06 11.93
N LEU A 109 23.77 -4.79 10.79
CA LEU A 109 24.22 -5.23 9.48
C LEU A 109 24.84 -4.05 8.73
N ARG A 110 26.13 -4.14 8.45
CA ARG A 110 26.89 -3.14 7.68
C ARG A 110 27.45 -3.77 6.42
N GLY A 111 27.87 -2.92 5.49
CA GLY A 111 28.75 -3.34 4.41
C GLY A 111 29.36 -2.13 3.75
N GLU A 112 29.89 -2.35 2.56
CA GLU A 112 30.51 -1.31 1.76
C GLU A 112 29.68 -1.05 0.51
N HIS A 113 29.46 0.22 0.21
CA HIS A 113 28.87 0.65 -1.04
C HIS A 113 29.68 1.81 -1.60
N ARG A 114 30.24 1.64 -2.81
CA ARG A 114 31.08 2.64 -3.48
C ARG A 114 32.22 3.19 -2.60
N GLY A 115 32.96 2.31 -1.92
CA GLY A 115 34.09 2.70 -1.06
C GLY A 115 33.71 3.34 0.27
N ARG A 116 32.43 3.42 0.63
CA ARG A 116 31.95 3.97 1.91
C ARG A 116 31.29 2.89 2.75
N GLN A 117 31.56 2.92 4.05
CA GLN A 117 30.86 2.07 5.02
C GLN A 117 29.41 2.54 5.16
N VAL A 118 28.47 1.61 5.04
CA VAL A 118 27.03 1.86 5.12
C VAL A 118 26.44 0.93 6.17
N THR A 119 25.54 1.47 7.00
CA THR A 119 24.68 0.66 7.88
C THR A 119 23.37 0.39 7.16
N TYR A 120 23.09 -0.88 6.89
CA TYR A 120 21.89 -1.31 6.18
C TYR A 120 20.73 -1.53 7.14
N ALA A 121 21.00 -2.04 8.35
CA ALA A 121 20.02 -2.10 9.41
C ALA A 121 20.66 -2.26 10.77
N HIS A 122 19.90 -1.92 11.81
CA HIS A 122 20.16 -2.35 13.16
C HIS A 122 18.85 -2.62 13.90
N ALA A 123 18.93 -3.42 14.94
CA ALA A 123 17.84 -3.63 15.87
C ALA A 123 18.38 -4.03 17.24
N ARG A 124 17.55 -3.83 18.26
CA ARG A 124 17.77 -4.38 19.61
C ARG A 124 16.92 -5.65 19.74
N LEU A 125 17.54 -6.76 20.08
CA LEU A 125 16.90 -8.06 20.16
C LEU A 125 16.95 -8.58 21.59
N ARG A 126 15.80 -9.04 22.08
CA ARG A 126 15.66 -9.60 23.43
C ARG A 126 15.14 -11.02 23.39
N HIS A 127 15.44 -11.76 24.46
CA HIS A 127 14.72 -13.00 24.70
C HIS A 127 13.21 -12.75 24.79
N PRO A 128 12.39 -13.61 24.18
CA PRO A 128 10.98 -13.65 24.53
C PRO A 128 10.91 -14.06 26.01
N GLY A 129 10.62 -13.10 26.90
CA GLY A 129 10.37 -13.44 28.31
C GLY A 129 9.25 -14.48 28.42
N ALA A 130 9.06 -15.11 29.59
CA ALA A 130 7.98 -16.06 29.85
C ALA A 130 6.54 -15.50 29.70
N GLY A 131 6.38 -14.28 29.17
CA GLY A 131 5.12 -13.63 28.92
C GLY A 131 4.62 -13.85 27.48
N ARG A 132 3.34 -14.25 27.38
CA ARG A 132 2.47 -13.83 26.27
C ARG A 132 2.73 -12.35 25.95
N SER A 133 2.58 -11.94 24.69
CA SER A 133 2.68 -10.51 24.30
C SER A 133 2.09 -9.64 25.40
N ALA A 134 2.94 -8.97 26.19
CA ALA A 134 2.49 -8.11 27.29
C ALA A 134 1.77 -6.86 26.75
N VAL A 135 1.77 -6.72 25.42
CA VAL A 135 0.82 -5.89 24.69
C VAL A 135 -0.49 -6.68 24.67
N PRO A 136 -1.50 -6.33 25.51
CA PRO A 136 -2.84 -6.88 25.36
C PRO A 136 -3.20 -6.82 23.88
N ALA A 137 -3.96 -7.81 23.39
CA ALA A 137 -4.63 -7.62 22.12
C ALA A 137 -5.29 -6.25 22.22
N SER A 138 -4.75 -5.26 21.51
CA SER A 138 -5.48 -4.03 21.37
C SER A 138 -6.75 -4.57 20.74
N ALA A 139 -7.88 -4.44 21.44
CA ALA A 139 -9.11 -4.25 20.71
C ALA A 139 -8.79 -2.99 19.92
N VAL A 140 -8.17 -3.17 18.75
CA VAL A 140 -8.03 -2.14 17.75
C VAL A 140 -9.47 -1.68 17.66
N PRO A 141 -9.78 -0.43 18.05
CA PRO A 141 -11.06 0.10 17.71
C PRO A 141 -11.10 -0.14 16.21
N SER A 142 -12.00 -1.04 15.75
CA SER A 142 -12.46 -0.96 14.37
C SER A 142 -12.70 0.52 14.21
N ALA A 143 -11.90 1.20 13.37
CA ALA A 143 -12.10 2.61 13.12
C ALA A 143 -13.59 2.71 12.83
N ALA A 144 -14.34 3.31 13.75
CA ALA A 144 -15.77 3.16 13.75
C ALA A 144 -16.26 3.65 12.38
N GLY A 145 -16.89 2.74 11.62
CA GLY A 145 -17.71 3.08 10.47
C GLY A 145 -17.06 3.04 9.08
N LEU A 146 -16.42 1.94 8.67
CA LEU A 146 -16.16 1.66 7.23
C LEU A 146 -16.22 0.12 7.02
N PRO A 147 -17.33 -0.46 6.52
CA PRO A 147 -17.45 -1.87 6.22
C PRO A 147 -16.82 -2.21 4.86
N VAL A 148 -16.18 -3.35 4.95
CA VAL A 148 -15.40 -4.13 4.00
C VAL A 148 -16.06 -4.35 2.64
N PRO A 149 -15.48 -3.97 1.48
CA PRO A 149 -15.83 -4.62 0.23
C PRO A 149 -15.60 -6.13 0.40
N THR A 150 -16.64 -6.94 0.26
CA THR A 150 -16.48 -8.38 0.01
C THR A 150 -15.44 -8.51 -1.09
N ALA A 151 -14.41 -9.35 -0.91
CA ALA A 151 -13.52 -9.73 -1.99
C ALA A 151 -14.37 -9.91 -3.26
N LEU A 152 -14.20 -9.03 -4.25
CA LEU A 152 -14.90 -9.24 -5.52
C LEU A 152 -14.55 -10.66 -5.96
N PRO A 153 -15.54 -11.49 -6.34
CA PRO A 153 -15.25 -12.84 -6.77
C PRO A 153 -14.19 -12.80 -7.86
N VAL A 154 -12.99 -13.33 -7.56
CA VAL A 154 -12.04 -13.71 -8.61
C VAL A 154 -12.64 -14.98 -9.19
N PRO A 155 -13.12 -14.99 -10.45
CA PRO A 155 -13.66 -16.21 -11.01
C PRO A 155 -12.57 -17.29 -10.99
N PRO A 156 -12.87 -18.52 -10.55
CA PRO A 156 -11.90 -19.61 -10.60
C PRO A 156 -11.51 -19.84 -12.06
N VAL A 157 -10.21 -19.99 -12.33
CA VAL A 157 -9.70 -20.40 -13.63
C VAL A 157 -10.27 -21.79 -13.92
N ARG A 158 -11.19 -21.88 -14.89
CA ARG A 158 -11.62 -23.19 -15.42
C ARG A 158 -10.48 -23.71 -16.30
N VAL A 159 -9.77 -24.72 -15.82
CA VAL A 159 -8.86 -25.52 -16.64
C VAL A 159 -9.69 -26.56 -17.36
N GLY A 160 -9.89 -26.39 -18.67
CA GLY A 160 -10.46 -27.43 -19.53
C GLY A 160 -11.36 -26.89 -20.64
N GLY A 161 -10.87 -26.99 -21.89
CA GLY A 161 -11.70 -27.09 -23.08
C GLY A 161 -11.74 -25.87 -24.01
N LEU A 162 -10.85 -25.89 -25.01
CA LEU A 162 -10.89 -25.22 -26.34
C LEU A 162 -10.63 -23.69 -26.45
N ALA A 163 -9.44 -23.40 -27.00
CA ALA A 163 -8.90 -22.17 -27.62
C ALA A 163 -8.75 -20.89 -26.76
N PRO A 164 -7.67 -20.09 -26.97
CA PRO A 164 -6.91 -19.46 -25.90
C PRO A 164 -7.51 -18.12 -25.46
N TYR A 165 -8.57 -18.15 -24.67
CA TYR A 165 -8.81 -17.09 -23.71
C TYR A 165 -7.77 -17.24 -22.59
N ARG A 166 -6.62 -16.57 -22.75
CA ARG A 166 -5.69 -16.35 -21.64
C ARG A 166 -6.34 -15.25 -20.80
N PRO A 167 -7.01 -15.55 -19.68
CA PRO A 167 -7.52 -14.46 -18.83
C PRO A 167 -6.32 -13.56 -18.48
N PRO A 168 -6.42 -12.23 -18.63
CA PRO A 168 -5.36 -11.34 -18.19
C PRO A 168 -5.13 -11.61 -16.70
N ARG A 169 -3.92 -12.11 -16.38
CA ARG A 169 -3.39 -12.47 -15.05
C ARG A 169 -4.29 -11.96 -13.91
N ALA A 170 -5.28 -12.77 -13.57
CA ALA A 170 -6.28 -12.41 -12.59
C ALA A 170 -5.62 -12.27 -11.22
N PHE A 171 -5.52 -11.05 -10.70
CA PHE A 171 -5.43 -10.73 -9.27
C PHE A 171 -4.35 -11.43 -8.43
N PHE A 172 -3.31 -11.93 -9.06
CA PHE A 172 -2.03 -12.09 -8.39
C PHE A 172 -1.33 -10.74 -8.49
N ILE A 173 -1.18 -10.05 -7.35
CA ILE A 173 0.16 -9.52 -7.12
C ILE A 173 0.93 -10.80 -6.83
N GLU A 174 1.61 -11.36 -7.83
CA GLU A 174 2.66 -12.33 -7.52
C GLU A 174 3.58 -11.58 -6.55
N ALA A 175 3.75 -12.10 -5.34
CA ALA A 175 4.77 -11.60 -4.44
C ALA A 175 6.15 -12.00 -5.00
N GLY A 176 6.49 -11.53 -6.20
CA GLY A 176 7.60 -12.03 -7.00
C GLY A 176 7.71 -13.56 -7.01
N ALA A 177 8.93 -14.04 -7.12
CA ALA A 177 9.28 -15.47 -7.15
C ALA A 177 9.00 -16.25 -5.85
N SER A 178 8.29 -15.68 -4.85
CA SER A 178 7.93 -16.39 -3.62
C SER A 178 6.74 -17.35 -3.79
N GLY A 179 6.04 -17.32 -4.93
CA GLY A 179 4.90 -18.20 -5.23
C GLY A 179 3.70 -18.06 -4.31
N ARG A 180 3.76 -17.23 -3.25
CA ARG A 180 2.68 -17.03 -2.28
C ARG A 180 1.52 -16.29 -2.94
N ARG A 181 0.29 -16.75 -2.66
CA ARG A 181 -0.94 -16.14 -3.17
C ARG A 181 -1.54 -15.23 -2.09
N LEU A 182 -1.68 -13.95 -2.41
CA LEU A 182 -2.35 -12.95 -1.58
C LEU A 182 -3.82 -12.89 -1.97
N ARG A 183 -4.72 -13.19 -1.03
CA ARG A 183 -6.17 -13.05 -1.24
C ARG A 183 -6.72 -11.99 -0.30
N TYR A 184 -6.90 -10.79 -0.82
CA TYR A 184 -7.52 -9.70 -0.07
C TYR A 184 -8.99 -10.01 0.24
N ARG A 185 -9.33 -9.95 1.52
CA ARG A 185 -10.70 -9.87 2.02
C ARG A 185 -11.18 -8.43 2.10
N GLU A 186 -10.26 -7.51 2.41
CA GLU A 186 -10.55 -6.09 2.63
C GLU A 186 -9.37 -5.23 2.18
N ILE A 187 -9.68 -4.10 1.52
CA ILE A 187 -8.72 -3.04 1.22
C ILE A 187 -9.42 -1.70 1.54
N THR A 188 -8.83 -0.91 2.43
CA THR A 188 -9.32 0.43 2.78
C THR A 188 -8.16 1.41 2.83
N ALA A 189 -8.46 2.70 2.95
CA ALA A 189 -7.44 3.71 3.20
C ALA A 189 -6.80 3.61 4.60
N SER A 190 -7.42 2.84 5.50
CA SER A 190 -6.99 2.65 6.88
C SER A 190 -6.30 1.30 7.11
N GLY A 191 -6.20 0.43 6.09
CA GLY A 191 -5.61 -0.89 6.26
C GLY A 191 -6.09 -1.92 5.25
N CYS A 192 -5.75 -3.18 5.51
CA CYS A 192 -6.21 -4.31 4.72
C CYS A 192 -6.35 -5.57 5.56
N VAL A 193 -7.18 -6.49 5.08
CA VAL A 193 -7.27 -7.87 5.60
C VAL A 193 -7.08 -8.81 4.43
N LEU A 194 -6.19 -9.78 4.57
CA LEU A 194 -5.94 -10.77 3.54
C LEU A 194 -5.59 -12.13 4.12
N GLU A 195 -5.84 -13.15 3.32
CA GLU A 195 -5.33 -14.49 3.52
C GLU A 195 -4.03 -14.66 2.73
N LEU A 196 -3.03 -15.25 3.37
CA LEU A 196 -1.83 -15.76 2.73
C LEU A 196 -1.87 -17.27 2.83
N THR A 197 -1.84 -17.93 1.68
CA THR A 197 -1.64 -19.39 1.58
C THR A 197 -0.23 -19.67 1.10
N ALA A 198 0.36 -20.75 1.59
CA ALA A 198 1.51 -21.34 0.94
C ALA A 198 1.25 -21.53 -0.55
N GLY A 199 2.20 -21.07 -1.36
CA GLY A 199 2.28 -21.45 -2.74
C GLY A 199 3.44 -22.41 -2.93
N ASP A 200 3.51 -23.00 -4.11
CA ASP A 200 4.45 -24.08 -4.42
C ASP A 200 5.92 -23.62 -4.50
N ALA A 201 6.19 -22.30 -4.39
CA ALA A 201 7.55 -21.78 -4.43
C ALA A 201 8.09 -21.43 -3.02
N VAL A 202 9.27 -21.95 -2.72
CA VAL A 202 10.07 -21.59 -1.55
C VAL A 202 10.77 -20.26 -1.85
N GLY A 203 10.47 -19.21 -1.09
CA GLY A 203 11.12 -17.89 -1.27
C GLY A 203 12.62 -18.01 -1.02
N SER A 204 13.46 -17.91 -2.05
CA SER A 204 14.88 -18.26 -1.94
C SER A 204 15.79 -17.08 -1.58
N LEU A 205 16.34 -17.00 -0.37
CA LEU A 205 17.63 -16.32 -0.11
C LEU A 205 18.80 -17.30 -0.20
N ALA A 206 18.83 -18.00 -1.34
CA ALA A 206 19.20 -19.40 -1.56
C ALA A 206 18.00 -20.33 -1.17
N ALA A 207 17.87 -21.61 -1.53
CA ALA A 207 18.83 -22.60 -1.09
C ALA A 207 19.51 -22.21 0.25
N VAL A 208 18.80 -21.51 1.18
CA VAL A 208 19.34 -20.79 2.34
C VAL A 208 20.10 -21.82 3.17
N ALA A 209 21.42 -21.83 3.04
CA ALA A 209 22.27 -22.84 3.68
C ALA A 209 22.33 -22.58 5.19
N GLY A 210 21.39 -23.17 5.93
CA GLY A 210 21.38 -23.17 7.39
C GLY A 210 19.99 -22.99 8.02
N PRO A 211 19.89 -23.13 9.34
CA PRO A 211 18.63 -22.96 10.08
C PRO A 211 18.12 -21.51 10.00
N LEU A 212 16.81 -21.36 9.83
CA LEU A 212 16.10 -20.07 9.92
C LEU A 212 15.65 -19.80 11.36
N VAL A 213 15.77 -18.56 11.81
CA VAL A 213 15.35 -18.15 13.16
C VAL A 213 13.90 -17.65 13.16
N LEU A 214 13.50 -16.91 12.13
CA LEU A 214 12.14 -16.37 12.03
C LEU A 214 11.19 -17.26 11.21
N GLY A 215 11.72 -18.29 10.56
CA GLY A 215 11.00 -19.06 9.53
C GLY A 215 11.14 -18.42 8.15
N ASP A 216 10.28 -18.80 7.21
CA ASP A 216 10.35 -18.38 5.80
C ASP A 216 10.30 -16.84 5.65
N PRO A 217 11.38 -16.19 5.19
CA PRO A 217 11.40 -14.74 4.95
C PRO A 217 10.41 -14.27 3.89
N GLY A 218 10.04 -15.13 2.94
CA GLY A 218 9.03 -14.84 1.91
C GLY A 218 7.66 -14.51 2.51
N VAL A 219 7.33 -15.07 3.68
CA VAL A 219 6.07 -14.75 4.39
C VAL A 219 6.07 -13.29 4.85
N ARG A 220 7.19 -12.78 5.37
CA ARG A 220 7.28 -11.39 5.85
C ARG A 220 7.43 -10.39 4.71
N ASP A 221 8.09 -10.79 3.62
CA ASP A 221 8.08 -9.99 2.39
C ASP A 221 6.65 -9.83 1.85
N ALA A 222 5.86 -10.90 1.88
CA ALA A 222 4.46 -10.87 1.52
C ALA A 222 3.62 -9.95 2.43
N PHE A 223 3.94 -9.84 3.73
CA PHE A 223 3.29 -8.86 4.61
C PHE A 223 3.53 -7.41 4.18
N LEU A 224 4.76 -7.08 3.78
CA LEU A 224 5.09 -5.73 3.30
C LEU A 224 4.41 -5.45 1.95
N ARG A 225 4.42 -6.42 1.02
CA ARG A 225 3.72 -6.30 -0.27
C ARG A 225 2.21 -6.18 -0.13
N ALA A 226 1.64 -6.76 0.92
CA ALA A 226 0.22 -6.68 1.20
C ALA A 226 -0.29 -5.24 1.44
N LEU A 227 0.61 -4.30 1.70
CA LEU A 227 0.31 -2.90 1.90
C LEU A 227 0.29 -2.10 0.59
N HIS A 228 0.80 -2.65 -0.51
CA HIS A 228 0.91 -1.95 -1.78
C HIS A 228 -0.41 -1.36 -2.32
N PRO A 229 -1.58 -2.03 -2.19
CA PRO A 229 -2.87 -1.44 -2.60
C PRO A 229 -3.22 -0.09 -1.97
N TRP A 230 -2.61 0.26 -0.83
CA TRP A 230 -2.84 1.56 -0.20
C TRP A 230 -2.17 2.72 -0.98
N ALA A 231 -1.05 2.46 -1.65
CA ALA A 231 -0.34 3.45 -2.47
C ALA A 231 0.21 2.80 -3.75
N PRO A 232 -0.68 2.43 -4.70
CA PRO A 232 -0.36 1.66 -5.91
C PRO A 232 0.53 2.42 -6.91
N ASP A 233 0.66 3.73 -6.72
CA ASP A 233 1.41 4.70 -7.52
C ASP A 233 2.78 5.04 -6.90
N THR A 234 3.20 4.30 -5.87
CA THR A 234 4.47 4.53 -5.17
C THR A 234 5.17 3.23 -4.84
N VAL A 235 6.49 3.31 -4.60
CA VAL A 235 7.21 2.25 -3.91
C VAL A 235 7.19 2.54 -2.40
N LEU A 236 6.78 1.57 -1.59
CA LEU A 236 6.79 1.69 -0.13
C LEU A 236 8.15 1.26 0.41
N GLN A 237 8.96 2.22 0.83
CA GLN A 237 10.26 1.97 1.46
C GLN A 237 10.09 1.73 2.97
N PRO A 238 10.48 0.57 3.51
CA PRO A 238 10.54 0.37 4.96
C PRO A 238 11.63 1.23 5.59
N LEU A 239 11.28 1.95 6.66
CA LEU A 239 12.22 2.75 7.46
C LEU A 239 12.56 2.09 8.78
N GLY A 240 11.60 1.39 9.39
CA GLY A 240 11.83 0.73 10.66
C GLY A 240 10.55 0.15 11.25
N VAL A 241 10.68 -0.53 12.38
CA VAL A 241 9.56 -1.11 13.13
C VAL A 241 9.86 -0.97 14.62
N ASP A 242 8.92 -0.40 15.38
CA ASP A 242 9.14 -0.17 16.82
C ASP A 242 9.28 -1.49 17.57
N ARG A 243 8.45 -2.48 17.22
CA ARG A 243 8.50 -3.81 17.84
C ARG A 243 8.02 -4.90 16.89
N ILE A 244 8.75 -6.03 16.87
CA ILE A 244 8.28 -7.27 16.23
C ILE A 244 8.27 -8.39 17.27
N TRP A 245 7.12 -9.05 17.41
CA TRP A 245 6.92 -10.19 18.29
C TRP A 245 6.42 -11.39 17.50
N LEU A 246 6.97 -12.57 17.78
CA LEU A 246 6.58 -13.84 17.17
C LEU A 246 6.27 -14.84 18.28
N ALA A 247 5.19 -15.60 18.13
CA ALA A 247 4.88 -16.73 19.00
C ALA A 247 5.86 -17.91 18.79
N GLY A 248 6.38 -18.03 17.57
CA GLY A 248 7.25 -19.10 17.11
C GLY A 248 7.42 -19.02 15.59
N ALA A 249 8.42 -19.70 15.03
CA ALA A 249 8.76 -19.64 13.60
C ALA A 249 7.77 -20.37 12.66
N GLY A 250 6.80 -21.12 13.19
CA GLY A 250 5.87 -21.94 12.40
C GLY A 250 6.33 -23.39 12.25
N PRO A 251 5.73 -24.16 11.33
CA PRO A 251 5.06 -23.70 10.10
C PRO A 251 3.66 -23.12 10.33
N TYR A 252 3.30 -22.13 9.50
CA TYR A 252 1.92 -21.62 9.39
C TYR A 252 1.49 -21.68 7.91
N GLU A 253 0.70 -22.69 7.55
CA GLU A 253 0.28 -22.93 6.15
C GLU A 253 -0.72 -21.90 5.63
N HIS A 254 -1.63 -21.48 6.51
CA HIS A 254 -2.64 -20.48 6.25
C HIS A 254 -2.58 -19.42 7.33
N VAL A 255 -2.35 -18.17 6.93
CA VAL A 255 -2.38 -17.03 7.85
C VAL A 255 -3.29 -15.94 7.34
N THR A 256 -4.00 -15.28 8.26
CA THR A 256 -4.72 -14.04 7.99
C THR A 256 -3.87 -12.88 8.46
N LEU A 257 -3.49 -11.98 7.56
CA LEU A 257 -2.85 -10.71 7.90
C LEU A 257 -3.94 -9.64 8.07
N ARG A 258 -3.86 -8.91 9.18
CA ARG A 258 -4.59 -7.66 9.40
C ARG A 258 -3.57 -6.53 9.49
N ALA A 259 -3.66 -5.57 8.58
CA ALA A 259 -2.88 -4.35 8.62
C ALA A 259 -3.78 -3.18 9.00
N THR A 260 -3.35 -2.37 9.95
CA THR A 260 -4.06 -1.16 10.37
C THR A 260 -3.10 0.02 10.32
N ARG A 261 -3.48 1.08 9.63
CA ARG A 261 -2.73 2.33 9.56
C ARG A 261 -2.94 3.13 10.85
N ARG A 262 -1.85 3.60 11.44
CA ARG A 262 -1.84 4.62 12.49
C ARG A 262 -1.56 5.96 11.81
N VAL A 263 -2.42 6.93 12.04
CA VAL A 263 -2.27 8.26 11.43
C VAL A 263 -1.31 9.06 12.30
N GLU A 264 -0.14 9.38 11.77
CA GLU A 264 0.80 10.36 12.29
C GLU A 264 1.87 10.59 11.22
N ASP A 265 2.21 11.86 10.96
CA ASP A 265 3.26 12.34 10.04
C ASP A 265 2.93 12.30 8.54
N ASP A 266 3.34 13.35 7.81
CA ASP A 266 2.95 13.59 6.41
C ASP A 266 3.78 12.75 5.42
N ASP A 267 5.06 12.50 5.72
CA ASP A 267 6.00 11.78 4.83
C ASP A 267 6.32 10.34 5.26
N VAL A 268 5.92 9.96 6.47
CA VAL A 268 6.14 8.62 7.03
C VAL A 268 4.83 8.06 7.53
N HIS A 269 4.40 6.93 6.98
CA HIS A 269 3.16 6.30 7.38
C HIS A 269 3.42 5.11 8.30
N ARG A 270 2.67 5.07 9.40
CA ARG A 270 2.76 4.02 10.42
C ARG A 270 1.68 2.95 10.22
N PHE A 271 2.07 1.69 10.36
CA PHE A 271 1.17 0.53 10.31
C PHE A 271 1.43 -0.41 11.48
N ASP A 272 0.37 -1.03 11.97
CA ASP A 272 0.43 -2.21 12.80
C ASP A 272 -0.06 -3.42 12.02
N LEU A 273 0.68 -4.51 12.14
CA LEU A 273 0.39 -5.78 11.49
C LEU A 273 0.11 -6.85 12.54
N GLU A 274 -1.00 -7.56 12.40
CA GLU A 274 -1.32 -8.76 13.17
C GLU A 274 -1.54 -9.94 12.23
N THR A 275 -0.74 -10.99 12.41
CA THR A 275 -0.86 -12.24 11.66
C THR A 275 -1.50 -13.29 12.55
N LEU A 276 -2.59 -13.90 12.06
CA LEU A 276 -3.33 -14.93 12.76
C LEU A 276 -3.21 -16.29 12.05
N ALA A 277 -2.98 -17.36 12.82
CA ALA A 277 -3.10 -18.75 12.38
C ALA A 277 -4.04 -19.51 13.33
N GLY A 278 -5.03 -20.22 12.80
CA GLY A 278 -6.02 -20.91 13.63
C GLY A 278 -6.76 -20.00 14.62
N GLY A 279 -6.99 -18.74 14.26
CA GLY A 279 -7.63 -17.73 15.12
C GLY A 279 -6.74 -17.14 16.22
N ARG A 280 -5.46 -17.55 16.32
CA ARG A 280 -4.51 -17.05 17.32
C ARG A 280 -3.48 -16.13 16.66
N ILE A 281 -3.11 -15.05 17.33
CA ILE A 281 -2.03 -14.17 16.86
C ILE A 281 -0.71 -14.92 16.98
N VAL A 282 -0.01 -15.06 15.85
CA VAL A 282 1.28 -15.75 15.75
C VAL A 282 2.43 -14.79 15.50
N GLU A 283 2.15 -13.60 14.98
CA GLU A 283 3.14 -12.55 14.75
C GLU A 283 2.48 -11.17 14.82
N ARG A 284 3.18 -10.20 15.42
CA ARG A 284 2.74 -8.81 15.55
C ARG A 284 3.88 -7.85 15.25
N TRP A 285 3.62 -6.88 14.38
CA TRP A 285 4.50 -5.76 14.11
C TRP A 285 3.79 -4.50 14.60
N THR A 286 4.45 -3.73 15.45
CA THR A 286 3.92 -2.47 15.98
C THR A 286 4.78 -1.33 15.47
N GLY A 287 4.15 -0.28 14.95
CA GLY A 287 4.85 0.91 14.47
C GLY A 287 5.75 0.66 13.26
N LEU A 288 5.31 -0.16 12.30
CA LEU A 288 5.98 -0.27 10.99
C LEU A 288 5.92 1.09 10.29
N ARG A 289 7.08 1.67 10.01
CA ARG A 289 7.23 2.97 9.34
C ARG A 289 7.58 2.76 7.87
N LEU A 290 6.78 3.35 6.99
CA LEU A 290 6.93 3.29 5.53
C LEU A 290 6.97 4.68 4.93
N ARG A 291 7.90 4.90 3.98
CA ARG A 291 7.94 6.11 3.15
C ARG A 291 7.50 5.79 1.72
N PRO A 292 6.46 6.46 1.19
CA PRO A 292 6.14 6.37 -0.23
C PRO A 292 7.22 7.10 -1.05
N LEU A 293 7.81 6.41 -2.01
CA LEU A 293 8.73 7.00 -2.98
C LEU A 293 8.00 7.18 -4.32
N PRO A 294 8.02 8.39 -4.90
CA PRO A 294 7.40 8.63 -6.20
C PRO A 294 7.98 7.71 -7.28
N VAL A 295 7.12 7.09 -8.09
CA VAL A 295 7.51 6.45 -9.35
C VAL A 295 7.13 7.32 -10.52
N ARG A 296 8.00 7.38 -11.54
CA ARG A 296 7.85 8.29 -12.68
C ARG A 296 6.58 8.05 -13.50
N ARG A 297 6.01 6.84 -13.50
CA ARG A 297 4.73 6.51 -14.15
C ARG A 297 4.03 5.33 -13.48
N ALA A 298 2.97 5.58 -12.74
CA ALA A 298 1.99 4.57 -12.41
C ALA A 298 0.60 5.21 -12.34
N THR A 299 -0.10 5.29 -13.47
CA THR A 299 -1.50 5.73 -13.54
C THR A 299 -2.33 4.60 -14.16
N GLY A 300 -2.62 3.58 -13.35
CA GLY A 300 -3.48 2.46 -13.73
C GLY A 300 -2.98 1.57 -14.88
N PRO A 301 -3.79 0.59 -15.32
CA PRO A 301 -5.13 0.31 -14.82
C PRO A 301 -5.13 -0.41 -13.47
N TRP A 302 -5.87 0.10 -12.49
CA TRP A 302 -6.00 -0.50 -11.17
C TRP A 302 -7.32 -1.26 -11.00
N PRO A 303 -7.39 -2.25 -10.11
CA PRO A 303 -8.67 -2.76 -9.63
C PRO A 303 -9.51 -1.67 -8.97
N ALA A 304 -10.84 -1.76 -9.09
CA ALA A 304 -11.75 -0.78 -8.49
C ALA A 304 -11.55 -0.60 -6.97
N GLN A 305 -11.21 -1.69 -6.27
CA GLN A 305 -10.97 -1.71 -4.82
C GLN A 305 -9.74 -0.92 -4.38
N VAL A 306 -8.79 -0.71 -5.29
CA VAL A 306 -7.55 0.05 -5.04
C VAL A 306 -7.76 1.54 -5.26
N LEU A 307 -8.72 1.92 -6.12
CA LEU A 307 -8.95 3.31 -6.49
C LEU A 307 -9.41 4.15 -5.28
N GLY A 308 -10.28 3.63 -4.42
CA GLY A 308 -10.76 4.35 -3.22
C GLY A 308 -9.62 4.79 -2.27
N PRO A 309 -8.79 3.86 -1.78
CA PRO A 309 -7.60 4.17 -0.99
C PRO A 309 -6.65 5.17 -1.67
N TYR A 310 -6.37 4.97 -2.96
CA TYR A 310 -5.55 5.89 -3.75
C TYR A 310 -6.12 7.31 -3.77
N LEU A 311 -7.40 7.45 -4.11
CA LEU A 311 -8.09 8.74 -4.19
C LEU A 311 -8.03 9.48 -2.86
N ARG A 312 -8.36 8.81 -1.73
CA ARG A 312 -8.30 9.45 -0.42
C ARG A 312 -6.89 9.97 -0.10
N ARG A 313 -5.86 9.15 -0.35
CA ARG A 313 -4.46 9.53 -0.09
C ARG A 313 -4.03 10.72 -0.93
N ARG A 314 -4.32 10.72 -2.24
CA ARG A 314 -3.95 11.82 -3.13
C ARG A 314 -4.77 13.09 -2.84
N LEU A 315 -6.08 12.98 -2.64
CA LEU A 315 -6.93 14.13 -2.32
C LEU A 315 -6.50 14.82 -1.02
N ALA A 316 -6.19 14.04 0.03
CA ALA A 316 -5.65 14.59 1.28
C ALA A 316 -4.36 15.39 1.04
N ALA A 317 -3.43 14.85 0.25
CA ALA A 317 -2.17 15.53 -0.08
C ALA A 317 -2.35 16.78 -0.97
N LEU A 318 -3.34 16.79 -1.87
CA LEU A 318 -3.57 17.88 -2.82
C LEU A 318 -4.42 19.03 -2.25
N THR A 319 -5.34 18.70 -1.35
CA THR A 319 -6.38 19.63 -0.88
C THR A 319 -6.35 19.91 0.62
N ALA A 320 -5.54 19.17 1.39
CA ALA A 320 -5.59 19.17 2.86
C ALA A 320 -6.99 18.82 3.41
N HIS A 321 -7.82 18.12 2.63
CA HIS A 321 -9.16 17.68 3.01
C HIS A 321 -9.22 16.17 3.00
N ASP A 322 -9.69 15.59 4.11
CA ASP A 322 -9.88 14.15 4.21
C ASP A 322 -11.20 13.74 3.53
N VAL A 323 -11.10 13.31 2.28
CA VAL A 323 -12.21 12.80 1.49
C VAL A 323 -12.06 11.30 1.31
N ALA A 324 -12.95 10.52 1.91
CA ALA A 324 -13.02 9.09 1.68
C ALA A 324 -13.72 8.79 0.37
N ALA A 325 -13.26 7.76 -0.35
CA ALA A 325 -13.80 7.34 -1.63
C ALA A 325 -13.89 5.82 -1.73
N VAL A 326 -14.95 5.33 -2.38
CA VAL A 326 -15.16 3.92 -2.73
C VAL A 326 -15.67 3.85 -4.16
N LEU A 327 -15.14 2.89 -4.93
CA LEU A 327 -15.65 2.55 -6.25
C LEU A 327 -16.29 1.16 -6.21
N GLU A 328 -17.61 1.12 -6.17
CA GLU A 328 -18.41 -0.11 -6.10
C GLU A 328 -18.75 -0.60 -7.52
N PRO A 329 -18.32 -1.81 -7.93
CA PRO A 329 -18.58 -2.35 -9.26
C PRO A 329 -19.97 -2.97 -9.41
N GLY A 330 -20.29 -3.41 -10.63
CA GLY A 330 -21.50 -4.19 -10.89
C GLY A 330 -22.77 -3.35 -10.97
N LEU A 331 -22.64 -2.05 -11.25
CA LEU A 331 -23.76 -1.12 -11.37
C LEU A 331 -24.82 -1.67 -12.33
N ARG A 332 -26.05 -1.82 -11.83
CA ARG A 332 -27.25 -2.05 -12.64
C ARG A 332 -28.04 -0.76 -12.75
N ARG A 333 -28.32 -0.29 -13.98
CA ARG A 333 -28.93 1.04 -14.23
C ARG A 333 -30.23 1.29 -13.46
N GLY A 334 -31.08 0.27 -13.28
CA GLY A 334 -32.33 0.40 -12.51
C GLY A 334 -32.17 0.41 -10.98
N TRP A 335 -30.95 0.21 -10.47
CA TRP A 335 -30.65 -0.05 -9.06
C TRP A 335 -29.65 0.97 -8.48
N ARG A 336 -29.55 2.16 -9.10
CA ARG A 336 -28.57 3.20 -8.73
C ARG A 336 -28.62 3.59 -7.25
N ARG A 337 -29.82 3.68 -6.66
CA ARG A 337 -29.98 4.03 -5.24
C ARG A 337 -29.46 2.93 -4.31
N GLN A 338 -29.71 1.67 -4.66
CA GLN A 338 -29.18 0.52 -3.93
C GLN A 338 -27.65 0.46 -4.01
N HIS A 339 -27.08 0.70 -5.19
CA HIS A 339 -25.62 0.76 -5.34
C HIS A 339 -25.00 1.96 -4.60
N THR A 340 -25.68 3.11 -4.57
CA THR A 340 -25.25 4.25 -3.75
C THR A 340 -25.27 3.90 -2.27
N ALA A 341 -26.37 3.29 -1.78
CA ALA A 341 -26.48 2.87 -0.39
C ALA A 341 -25.40 1.85 -0.02
N LEU A 342 -25.07 0.91 -0.90
CA LEU A 342 -23.98 -0.03 -0.71
C LEU A 342 -22.62 0.68 -0.67
N ALA A 343 -22.30 1.53 -1.64
CA ALA A 343 -21.04 2.26 -1.67
C ALA A 343 -20.87 3.21 -0.47
N VAL A 344 -21.96 3.84 -0.02
CA VAL A 344 -21.97 4.68 1.19
C VAL A 344 -21.90 3.84 2.46
N SER A 345 -22.54 2.66 2.50
CA SER A 345 -22.35 1.75 3.62
C SER A 345 -20.89 1.41 3.73
N ARG A 346 -20.21 1.04 2.62
CA ARG A 346 -18.75 0.82 2.57
C ARG A 346 -17.92 1.97 3.13
N LEU A 347 -18.38 3.21 2.95
CA LEU A 347 -17.72 4.44 3.41
C LEU A 347 -17.95 4.79 4.88
N LEU A 348 -19.09 4.43 5.47
CA LEU A 348 -19.54 5.02 6.75
C LEU A 348 -20.02 4.02 7.80
N GLY A 349 -20.18 2.73 7.47
CA GLY A 349 -20.76 1.74 8.38
C GLY A 349 -21.87 0.92 7.74
N ASP A 350 -21.99 -0.37 8.07
CA ASP A 350 -23.11 -1.21 7.59
C ASP A 350 -24.47 -0.71 8.09
N GLY A 351 -24.49 0.02 9.21
CA GLY A 351 -25.68 0.69 9.74
C GLY A 351 -26.02 2.03 9.08
N THR A 352 -25.29 2.46 8.05
CA THR A 352 -25.51 3.77 7.43
C THR A 352 -26.79 3.76 6.60
N THR A 353 -27.75 4.59 6.99
CA THR A 353 -29.00 4.77 6.23
C THR A 353 -28.88 5.97 5.29
N VAL A 354 -28.95 5.72 3.99
CA VAL A 354 -28.98 6.78 2.96
C VAL A 354 -30.41 7.24 2.72
N ARG A 355 -30.64 8.55 2.85
CA ARG A 355 -31.89 9.24 2.49
C ARG A 355 -31.69 10.03 1.21
N TYR A 356 -32.80 10.44 0.59
CA TYR A 356 -32.75 11.21 -0.65
C TYR A 356 -33.58 12.48 -0.52
N ARG A 357 -32.99 13.60 -0.93
CA ARG A 357 -33.69 14.87 -1.13
C ARG A 357 -34.64 14.79 -2.32
N ARG A 358 -35.51 15.79 -2.43
CA ARG A 358 -36.43 15.95 -3.59
C ARG A 358 -35.71 16.11 -4.92
N ASP A 359 -34.51 16.69 -4.90
CA ASP A 359 -33.61 16.83 -6.07
C ASP A 359 -32.83 15.55 -6.38
N GLY A 360 -33.03 14.47 -5.62
CA GLY A 360 -32.37 13.18 -5.83
C GLY A 360 -30.96 13.08 -5.23
N ARG A 361 -30.47 14.09 -4.50
CA ARG A 361 -29.16 14.01 -3.82
C ARG A 361 -29.22 13.08 -2.60
N PRO A 362 -28.24 12.17 -2.43
CA PRO A 362 -28.17 11.30 -1.26
C PRO A 362 -27.69 12.08 -0.02
N GLU A 363 -28.23 11.74 1.15
CA GLU A 363 -27.90 12.33 2.44
C GLU A 363 -27.76 11.27 3.53
N VAL A 364 -26.91 11.56 4.52
CA VAL A 364 -26.66 10.73 5.70
C VAL A 364 -26.61 11.60 6.96
N GLY A 365 -26.83 11.01 8.12
CA GLY A 365 -26.70 11.69 9.42
C GLY A 365 -25.25 11.83 9.90
N GLY A 366 -25.08 12.35 11.11
CA GLY A 366 -23.78 12.33 11.81
C GLY A 366 -22.75 13.33 11.31
N GLY A 367 -23.16 14.39 10.61
CA GLY A 367 -22.27 15.45 10.11
C GLY A 367 -21.41 15.02 8.93
N TRP A 368 -21.88 14.07 8.12
CA TRP A 368 -21.23 13.61 6.90
C TRP A 368 -21.90 14.20 5.67
N TRP A 369 -21.07 14.68 4.73
CA TRP A 369 -21.49 15.03 3.38
C TRP A 369 -21.11 13.89 2.45
N ILE A 370 -22.04 13.50 1.59
CA ILE A 370 -21.80 12.45 0.59
C ILE A 370 -22.15 12.94 -0.81
N SER A 371 -21.49 12.34 -1.79
CA SER A 371 -21.83 12.46 -3.20
C SER A 371 -21.62 11.12 -3.89
N ALA A 372 -22.41 10.84 -4.93
CA ALA A 372 -22.27 9.64 -5.74
C ALA A 372 -22.29 9.97 -7.24
N ALA A 373 -21.55 9.18 -8.00
CA ALA A 373 -21.50 9.23 -9.46
C ALA A 373 -21.56 7.80 -10.02
N HIS A 374 -22.12 7.65 -11.21
CA HIS A 374 -22.39 6.35 -11.81
C HIS A 374 -21.87 6.34 -13.25
N GLY A 375 -20.85 5.53 -13.52
CA GLY A 375 -20.17 5.50 -14.81
C GLY A 375 -19.42 4.19 -14.98
N ALA A 376 -19.18 3.79 -16.23
CA ALA A 376 -18.37 2.60 -16.57
C ALA A 376 -18.74 1.29 -15.84
N GLY A 377 -20.02 1.08 -15.49
CA GLY A 377 -20.43 -0.11 -14.71
C GLY A 377 -20.10 -0.06 -13.22
N HIS A 378 -19.76 1.11 -12.70
CA HIS A 378 -19.38 1.35 -11.31
C HIS A 378 -20.16 2.49 -10.66
N THR A 379 -20.15 2.55 -9.34
CA THR A 379 -20.63 3.66 -8.52
C THR A 379 -19.47 4.20 -7.70
N LEU A 380 -19.04 5.42 -8.00
CA LEU A 380 -18.15 6.17 -7.12
C LEU A 380 -19.00 6.82 -6.03
N ALA A 381 -18.68 6.57 -4.77
CA ALA A 381 -19.17 7.35 -3.65
C ALA A 381 -17.99 8.06 -2.98
N VAL A 382 -18.22 9.29 -2.53
CA VAL A 382 -17.28 10.04 -1.69
C VAL A 382 -17.96 10.53 -0.43
N ALA A 383 -17.21 10.64 0.67
CA ALA A 383 -17.67 11.15 1.95
C ALA A 383 -16.64 12.06 2.60
N ALA A 384 -17.09 13.16 3.20
CA ALA A 384 -16.25 14.10 3.93
C ALA A 384 -17.02 14.81 5.06
N ARG A 385 -16.30 15.46 5.97
CA ARG A 385 -16.89 16.31 7.03
C ARG A 385 -17.31 17.69 6.52
N THR A 386 -16.87 18.05 5.32
CA THR A 386 -17.22 19.28 4.61
C THR A 386 -18.00 18.94 3.35
N PRO A 387 -18.77 19.89 2.78
CA PRO A 387 -19.46 19.70 1.51
C PRO A 387 -18.54 19.13 0.43
N VAL A 388 -18.99 18.06 -0.23
CA VAL A 388 -18.24 17.33 -1.25
C VAL A 388 -19.14 16.93 -2.42
N GLY A 389 -18.60 16.99 -3.62
CA GLY A 389 -19.21 16.53 -4.87
C GLY A 389 -18.24 15.62 -5.61
N CYS A 390 -18.74 14.68 -6.40
CA CYS A 390 -17.89 13.81 -7.22
C CYS A 390 -18.51 13.51 -8.57
N ASP A 391 -17.67 13.20 -9.53
CA ASP A 391 -18.08 12.68 -10.83
C ASP A 391 -17.15 11.57 -11.34
N LEU A 392 -17.68 10.73 -12.23
CA LEU A 392 -17.01 9.54 -12.77
C LEU A 392 -17.44 9.34 -14.22
N GLU A 393 -16.54 9.61 -15.17
CA GLU A 393 -16.85 9.53 -16.61
C GLU A 393 -15.79 8.78 -17.41
N THR A 394 -16.24 8.00 -18.39
CA THR A 394 -15.34 7.35 -19.34
C THR A 394 -14.87 8.38 -20.36
N VAL A 395 -13.57 8.38 -20.68
CA VAL A 395 -13.07 9.20 -21.78
C VAL A 395 -13.49 8.55 -23.09
N VAL A 396 -14.31 9.26 -23.86
CA VAL A 396 -14.75 8.82 -25.18
C VAL A 396 -14.47 9.90 -26.20
N GLU A 397 -14.19 9.46 -27.43
CA GLU A 397 -13.99 10.36 -28.55
C GLU A 397 -15.28 11.11 -28.87
N ARG A 398 -15.13 12.42 -29.06
CA ARG A 398 -16.20 13.36 -29.42
C ARG A 398 -15.64 14.39 -30.37
N THR A 399 -16.42 14.78 -31.36
CA THR A 399 -16.08 15.85 -32.30
C THR A 399 -15.94 17.19 -31.57
N PRO A 400 -15.20 18.16 -32.14
CA PRO A 400 -15.12 19.50 -31.57
C PRO A 400 -16.48 20.20 -31.42
N VAL A 401 -17.45 19.89 -32.28
CA VAL A 401 -18.82 20.43 -32.19
C VAL A 401 -19.55 19.88 -30.97
N GLU A 402 -19.48 18.56 -30.75
CA GLU A 402 -20.08 17.93 -29.56
C GLU A 402 -19.46 18.46 -28.27
N TRP A 403 -18.13 18.67 -28.25
CA TRP A 403 -17.48 19.26 -27.08
C TRP A 403 -17.92 20.70 -26.83
N ARG A 404 -18.03 21.54 -27.86
CA ARG A 404 -18.58 22.90 -27.70
C ARG A 404 -20.01 22.91 -27.19
N GLN A 405 -20.84 21.97 -27.65
CA GLN A 405 -22.22 21.83 -27.17
C GLN A 405 -22.30 21.39 -25.70
N LEU A 406 -21.43 20.47 -25.28
CA LEU A 406 -21.40 19.97 -23.90
C LEU A 406 -20.80 20.99 -22.91
N LEU A 407 -19.70 21.64 -23.28
CA LEU A 407 -18.93 22.51 -22.38
C LEU A 407 -19.37 23.98 -22.45
N GLY A 408 -20.01 24.41 -23.54
CA GLY A 408 -20.39 25.79 -23.77
C GLY A 408 -19.19 26.74 -23.65
N ALA A 409 -19.31 27.76 -22.80
CA ALA A 409 -18.26 28.74 -22.55
C ALA A 409 -16.96 28.12 -21.98
N HIS A 410 -17.03 26.93 -21.37
CA HIS A 410 -15.88 26.24 -20.78
C HIS A 410 -15.06 25.44 -21.81
N HIS A 411 -15.43 25.45 -23.10
CA HIS A 411 -14.65 24.78 -24.15
C HIS A 411 -13.21 25.32 -24.24
N ALA A 412 -13.03 26.64 -24.10
CA ALA A 412 -11.71 27.27 -24.14
C ALA A 412 -10.79 26.77 -23.00
N LEU A 413 -11.37 26.37 -21.86
CA LEU A 413 -10.61 25.77 -20.76
C LEU A 413 -10.08 24.38 -21.14
N ALA A 414 -10.85 23.58 -21.89
CA ALA A 414 -10.36 22.30 -22.38
C ALA A 414 -9.22 22.48 -23.39
N GLU A 415 -9.30 23.48 -24.26
CA GLU A 415 -8.21 23.82 -25.19
C GLU A 415 -6.94 24.28 -24.46
N LEU A 416 -7.09 25.08 -23.39
CA LEU A 416 -5.98 25.46 -22.52
C LEU A 416 -5.31 24.23 -21.89
N ILE A 417 -6.09 23.29 -21.34
CA ILE A 417 -5.53 22.06 -20.75
C ILE A 417 -4.71 21.28 -21.79
N VAL A 418 -5.23 21.11 -23.01
CA VAL A 418 -4.50 20.44 -24.09
C VAL A 418 -3.15 21.11 -24.35
N ALA A 419 -3.12 22.45 -24.38
CA ALA A 419 -1.90 23.21 -24.61
C ALA A 419 -0.87 23.08 -23.46
N GLU A 420 -1.34 23.11 -22.21
CA GLU A 420 -0.48 23.06 -21.01
C GLU A 420 0.04 21.66 -20.70
N THR A 421 -0.79 20.62 -20.88
CA THR A 421 -0.49 19.26 -20.41
C THR A 421 -0.15 18.29 -21.53
N GLY A 422 -0.43 18.66 -22.79
CA GLY A 422 -0.30 17.76 -23.94
C GLY A 422 -1.28 16.58 -23.94
N GLU A 423 -2.33 16.63 -23.11
CA GLU A 423 -3.37 15.60 -23.08
C GLU A 423 -4.25 15.64 -24.35
N SER A 424 -4.94 14.54 -24.66
CA SER A 424 -5.87 14.52 -25.79
C SER A 424 -7.05 15.48 -25.56
N PRO A 425 -7.65 16.06 -26.62
CA PRO A 425 -8.85 16.89 -26.49
C PRO A 425 -10.01 16.18 -25.80
N HIS A 426 -10.12 14.86 -25.98
CA HIS A 426 -11.16 14.06 -25.35
C HIS A 426 -10.96 13.91 -23.83
N ARG A 427 -9.71 13.71 -23.38
CA ARG A 427 -9.38 13.67 -21.96
C ARG A 427 -9.61 15.03 -21.31
N ALA A 428 -9.07 16.10 -21.91
CA ALA A 428 -9.23 17.46 -21.41
C ALA A 428 -10.71 17.87 -21.33
N GLY A 429 -11.50 17.60 -22.38
CA GLY A 429 -12.93 17.86 -22.39
C GLY A 429 -13.69 17.08 -21.30
N THR A 430 -13.33 15.80 -21.10
CA THR A 430 -13.92 14.97 -20.04
C THR A 430 -13.55 15.48 -18.64
N ARG A 431 -12.32 15.96 -18.43
CA ARG A 431 -11.90 16.58 -17.16
C ARG A 431 -12.74 17.82 -16.82
N VAL A 432 -12.92 18.72 -17.79
CA VAL A 432 -13.75 19.92 -17.60
C VAL A 432 -15.21 19.55 -17.34
N TRP A 433 -15.77 18.63 -18.12
CA TRP A 433 -17.12 18.12 -17.90
C TRP A 433 -17.32 17.56 -16.49
N SER A 434 -16.46 16.61 -16.07
CA SER A 434 -16.56 16.00 -14.75
C SER A 434 -16.33 17.01 -13.62
N ALA A 435 -15.49 18.03 -13.85
CA ALA A 435 -15.33 19.11 -12.89
C ALA A 435 -16.64 19.89 -12.70
N LEU A 436 -17.30 20.28 -13.79
CA LEU A 436 -18.60 20.97 -13.76
C LEU A 436 -19.70 20.12 -13.09
N GLU A 437 -19.78 18.83 -13.40
CA GLU A 437 -20.74 17.90 -12.78
C GLU A 437 -20.51 17.74 -11.27
N SER A 438 -19.23 17.63 -10.85
CA SER A 438 -18.89 17.56 -9.43
C SER A 438 -19.25 18.85 -8.67
N LEU A 439 -19.09 20.01 -9.30
CA LEU A 439 -19.46 21.33 -8.78
C LEU A 439 -20.99 21.51 -8.72
N HIS A 440 -21.71 21.06 -9.73
CA HIS A 440 -23.17 21.08 -9.74
C HIS A 440 -23.75 20.31 -8.55
N LYS A 441 -23.17 19.15 -8.22
CA LYS A 441 -23.59 18.33 -7.06
C LYS A 441 -23.39 19.02 -5.72
N VAL A 442 -22.58 20.06 -5.63
CA VAL A 442 -22.44 20.90 -4.42
C VAL A 442 -23.16 22.23 -4.51
N GLY A 443 -23.97 22.44 -5.55
CA GLY A 443 -24.81 23.63 -5.72
C GLY A 443 -24.09 24.82 -6.37
N VAL A 444 -22.91 24.61 -6.95
CA VAL A 444 -22.22 25.64 -7.74
C VAL A 444 -22.89 25.75 -9.11
N THR A 445 -23.17 26.98 -9.53
CA THR A 445 -23.88 27.25 -10.79
C THR A 445 -22.92 27.24 -11.98
N ALA A 446 -23.45 26.95 -13.17
CA ALA A 446 -22.67 26.96 -14.41
C ALA A 446 -22.05 28.35 -14.77
N PHE A 447 -22.55 29.43 -14.16
CA PHE A 447 -22.03 30.79 -14.32
C PHE A 447 -20.79 31.08 -13.46
N THR A 448 -20.49 30.22 -12.47
CA THR A 448 -19.28 30.37 -11.68
C THR A 448 -18.07 30.02 -12.56
N PRO A 449 -17.11 30.95 -12.76
CA PRO A 449 -15.94 30.66 -13.58
C PRO A 449 -15.16 29.48 -13.02
N LEU A 450 -14.78 28.55 -13.91
CA LEU A 450 -13.89 27.45 -13.61
C LEU A 450 -12.50 27.79 -14.16
N THR A 451 -11.49 27.83 -13.31
CA THR A 451 -10.11 28.16 -13.68
C THR A 451 -9.20 26.97 -13.48
N TYR A 452 -8.28 26.75 -14.43
CA TYR A 452 -7.17 25.82 -14.26
C TYR A 452 -6.13 26.44 -13.33
N ASP A 453 -5.76 25.75 -12.25
CA ASP A 453 -4.81 26.26 -11.26
C ASP A 453 -3.41 25.68 -11.47
N ARG A 454 -3.31 24.34 -11.50
CA ARG A 454 -2.05 23.60 -11.68
C ARG A 454 -2.29 22.14 -12.01
N ASP A 455 -1.27 21.50 -12.56
CA ASP A 455 -1.13 20.06 -12.68
C ASP A 455 -0.07 19.51 -11.69
N THR A 456 0.02 18.18 -11.63
CA THR A 456 1.05 17.47 -10.88
C THR A 456 1.76 16.46 -11.77
N SER A 457 2.99 16.09 -11.40
CA SER A 457 3.79 15.12 -12.16
C SER A 457 3.15 13.74 -12.30
N ASP A 458 2.17 13.40 -11.44
CA ASP A 458 1.38 12.17 -11.50
C ASP A 458 0.02 12.34 -12.22
N GLY A 459 -0.18 13.44 -12.95
CA GLY A 459 -1.31 13.63 -13.86
C GLY A 459 -2.62 14.09 -13.21
N TRP A 460 -2.58 14.65 -11.99
CA TRP A 460 -3.74 15.33 -11.43
C TRP A 460 -3.84 16.75 -11.96
N LEU A 461 -5.05 17.20 -12.28
CA LEU A 461 -5.33 18.62 -12.55
C LEU A 461 -6.20 19.19 -11.45
N LEU A 462 -5.86 20.39 -10.99
CA LEU A 462 -6.60 21.13 -9.99
C LEU A 462 -7.24 22.36 -10.63
N PHE A 463 -8.50 22.58 -10.27
CA PHE A 463 -9.29 23.72 -10.70
C PHE A 463 -9.84 24.49 -9.50
N SER A 464 -10.08 25.78 -9.68
CA SER A 464 -10.80 26.62 -8.74
C SER A 464 -12.12 27.13 -9.33
N ALA A 465 -13.15 27.22 -8.48
CA ALA A 465 -14.45 27.78 -8.82
C ALA A 465 -15.06 28.48 -7.61
N GLY A 466 -14.80 29.80 -7.47
CA GLY A 466 -15.17 30.54 -6.27
C GLY A 466 -14.53 29.96 -5.01
N GLY A 467 -15.34 29.60 -4.01
CA GLY A 467 -14.88 28.96 -2.76
C GLY A 467 -14.63 27.45 -2.85
N TRP A 468 -14.45 26.89 -4.05
CA TRP A 468 -14.32 25.46 -4.30
C TRP A 468 -13.04 25.12 -5.04
N ARG A 469 -12.46 23.97 -4.70
CA ARG A 469 -11.45 23.30 -5.50
C ARG A 469 -12.01 22.03 -6.09
N VAL A 470 -11.62 21.74 -7.33
CA VAL A 470 -11.91 20.47 -7.99
C VAL A 470 -10.60 19.79 -8.34
N SER A 471 -10.43 18.55 -7.89
CA SER A 471 -9.29 17.72 -8.26
C SER A 471 -9.76 16.65 -9.23
N THR A 472 -9.08 16.53 -10.38
CA THR A 472 -9.38 15.51 -11.38
C THR A 472 -8.17 14.61 -11.63
N CYS A 473 -8.40 13.31 -11.76
CA CYS A 473 -7.39 12.36 -12.22
C CYS A 473 -7.94 11.53 -13.37
N ALA A 474 -7.11 11.31 -14.39
CA ALA A 474 -7.38 10.33 -15.44
C ALA A 474 -6.64 9.02 -15.11
N THR A 475 -7.33 7.89 -15.16
CA THR A 475 -6.76 6.56 -14.87
C THR A 475 -7.50 5.46 -15.64
N GLY A 476 -6.93 4.27 -15.76
CA GLY A 476 -7.65 3.08 -16.24
C GLY A 476 -8.19 2.20 -15.11
N LEU A 477 -9.19 1.37 -15.42
CA LEU A 477 -9.69 0.30 -14.53
C LEU A 477 -9.39 -1.07 -15.10
N ARG A 478 -8.83 -1.96 -14.28
CA ARG A 478 -8.54 -3.34 -14.68
C ARG A 478 -9.85 -4.09 -14.95
N GLY A 479 -10.02 -4.60 -16.17
CA GLY A 479 -11.26 -5.25 -16.60
C GLY A 479 -12.42 -4.27 -16.82
N GLY A 480 -12.14 -2.98 -16.89
CA GLY A 480 -13.08 -1.90 -17.18
C GLY A 480 -12.55 -1.01 -18.32
N PRO A 481 -12.92 0.28 -18.37
CA PRO A 481 -12.41 1.20 -19.39
C PRO A 481 -10.91 1.45 -19.22
N ASP A 482 -10.22 1.59 -20.36
CA ASP A 482 -8.80 1.96 -20.41
C ASP A 482 -8.55 3.37 -19.87
N GLU A 483 -9.55 4.24 -19.96
CA GLU A 483 -9.45 5.61 -19.50
C GLU A 483 -10.79 6.12 -18.92
N LEU A 484 -10.72 6.60 -17.68
CA LEU A 484 -11.78 7.29 -16.98
C LEU A 484 -11.24 8.54 -16.30
N VAL A 485 -12.11 9.52 -16.11
CA VAL A 485 -11.87 10.69 -15.27
C VAL A 485 -12.66 10.52 -13.99
N VAL A 486 -11.97 10.71 -12.87
CA VAL A 486 -12.60 10.97 -11.57
C VAL A 486 -12.45 12.45 -11.27
N ALA A 487 -13.53 13.10 -10.84
CA ALA A 487 -13.50 14.47 -10.32
C ALA A 487 -14.05 14.51 -8.90
N VAL A 488 -13.42 15.28 -8.03
CA VAL A 488 -13.91 15.55 -6.67
C VAL A 488 -13.86 17.05 -6.40
N ALA A 489 -15.01 17.63 -6.11
CA ALA A 489 -15.17 19.01 -5.66
C ALA A 489 -15.24 19.07 -4.14
N ALA A 490 -14.43 19.91 -3.52
CA ALA A 490 -14.43 20.15 -2.08
C ALA A 490 -14.27 21.65 -1.80
N ARG A 491 -14.84 22.10 -0.68
CA ARG A 491 -14.82 23.52 -0.30
C ARG A 491 -13.39 23.92 0.08
N HIS A 492 -12.84 24.93 -0.58
CA HIS A 492 -11.52 25.46 -0.28
C HIS A 492 -11.55 26.18 1.08
N GLN A 493 -10.74 25.75 2.03
CA GLN A 493 -10.38 26.59 3.17
C GLN A 493 -9.10 27.36 2.80
N PRO A 494 -9.11 28.70 2.79
CA PRO A 494 -7.87 29.45 2.71
C PRO A 494 -7.02 29.04 3.91
N THR A 495 -5.78 28.64 3.66
CA THR A 495 -4.79 28.50 4.72
C THR A 495 -4.65 29.88 5.34
N SER A 496 -5.08 30.04 6.60
CA SER A 496 -4.74 31.21 7.41
C SER A 496 -3.22 31.29 7.46
N GLY A 497 -2.68 32.30 6.77
CA GLY A 497 -1.24 32.59 6.70
C GLY A 497 -0.70 33.15 8.00
#